data_AF-A0A2D6BPA0-F1
#
_entry.id   AF-A0A2D6BPA0-F1
#
_cell.length_a   1.000
_cell.length_b   1.000
_cell.length_c   1.000
_cell.angle_alpha   90.00
_cell.angle_beta   90.00
_cell.angle_gamma   90.00
#
_symmetry.space_group_name_H-M   'P 1'
#
loop_
_entity.id
_entity.type
_entity.pdbx_description
1 polymer ?
#
loop_
_entity_poly.entity_id
_entity_poly.type
_entity_poly.pdbx_seq_one_letter_code
_entity_poly.pdbx_strand_id
1 'polypeptide(L)'
;MSSPHPVEIELGAGEQRFYDRVRSRMKLPAPGEGSGLRDMILLLPDLTILMFRLLRDDRVAVGDKAIALLGIGYVLSPIDVMPELIFGPLGLLDDILVVAATLSRLVNHVHPDVVRAHWSGQGDALDAVQRLSGWAEDQFTGRIGGLFKRLLG
;
A
#
# COMPACT_ATOMS: atom_id res chain seq x y z
N MET A 1 -1.78 -27.22 -24.01
CA MET A 1 -2.54 -26.00 -23.66
C MET A 1 -2.65 -25.98 -22.15
N SER A 2 -1.77 -25.24 -21.46
CA SER A 2 -1.83 -25.11 -20.01
C SER A 2 -2.87 -24.07 -19.67
N SER A 3 -3.93 -24.48 -18.97
CA SER A 3 -4.91 -23.56 -18.39
C SER A 3 -4.20 -22.56 -17.47
N PRO A 4 -4.55 -21.27 -17.46
CA PRO A 4 -4.08 -20.38 -16.41
C PRO A 4 -4.68 -20.88 -15.09
N HIS A 5 -3.85 -21.49 -14.24
CA HIS A 5 -4.23 -21.75 -12.87
C HIS A 5 -4.54 -20.38 -12.23
N PRO A 6 -5.74 -20.17 -11.66
CA PRO A 6 -5.96 -19.02 -10.79
C PRO A 6 -4.84 -19.05 -9.75
N VAL A 7 -4.10 -17.96 -9.62
CA VAL A 7 -3.12 -17.82 -8.53
C VAL A 7 -3.94 -17.81 -7.25
N GLU A 8 -4.06 -18.98 -6.63
CA GLU A 8 -4.77 -19.17 -5.38
C GLU A 8 -3.87 -18.60 -4.31
N ILE A 9 -4.16 -17.36 -3.90
CA ILE A 9 -3.41 -16.69 -2.85
C ILE A 9 -3.66 -17.48 -1.55
N GLU A 10 -2.73 -18.35 -1.18
CA GLU A 10 -2.80 -19.09 0.08
C GLU A 10 -2.63 -18.10 1.24
N LEU A 11 -3.76 -17.62 1.76
CA LEU A 11 -3.84 -16.78 2.96
C LEU A 11 -4.26 -17.66 4.15
N GLY A 12 -3.56 -17.54 5.27
CA GLY A 12 -4.04 -18.14 6.51
C GLY A 12 -5.35 -17.49 6.98
N ALA A 13 -6.16 -18.18 7.79
CA ALA A 13 -7.47 -17.66 8.26
C ALA A 13 -7.40 -16.29 8.97
N GLY A 14 -6.26 -15.97 9.61
CA GLY A 14 -6.01 -14.64 10.18
C GLY A 14 -5.66 -13.58 9.14
N GLU A 15 -4.90 -13.96 8.11
CA GLU A 15 -4.51 -13.08 6.99
C GLU A 15 -5.72 -12.76 6.10
N GLN A 16 -6.61 -13.73 5.88
CA GLN A 16 -7.81 -13.52 5.09
C GLN A 16 -8.74 -12.48 5.75
N ARG A 17 -8.97 -12.58 7.06
CA ARG A 17 -9.74 -11.56 7.80
C ARG A 17 -9.09 -10.17 7.75
N PHE A 18 -7.76 -10.11 7.76
CA PHE A 18 -7.04 -8.86 7.63
C PHE A 18 -7.19 -8.30 6.20
N TYR A 19 -6.98 -9.12 5.19
CA TYR A 19 -7.18 -8.78 3.79
C TYR A 19 -8.58 -8.24 3.53
N ASP A 20 -9.62 -8.93 4.02
CA ASP A 20 -11.02 -8.51 3.86
C ASP A 20 -11.29 -7.17 4.54
N ARG A 21 -10.64 -6.90 5.69
CA ARG A 21 -10.74 -5.61 6.39
C ARG A 21 -10.09 -4.49 5.59
N VAL A 22 -8.90 -4.71 5.05
CA VAL A 22 -8.20 -3.74 4.21
C VAL A 22 -8.99 -3.47 2.92
N ARG A 23 -9.46 -4.53 2.26
CA ARG A 23 -10.23 -4.44 1.01
C ARG A 23 -11.58 -3.75 1.19
N SER A 24 -12.28 -3.99 2.30
CA SER A 24 -13.58 -3.35 2.57
C SER A 24 -13.49 -1.85 2.85
N ARG A 25 -12.33 -1.35 3.25
CA ARG A 25 -12.06 0.10 3.40
C ARG A 25 -11.88 0.80 2.06
N MET A 26 -11.46 0.08 1.03
CA MET A 26 -11.12 0.67 -0.26
C MET A 26 -12.35 0.90 -1.12
N LYS A 27 -12.67 2.18 -1.37
CA LYS A 27 -13.64 2.59 -2.38
C LYS A 27 -12.93 2.73 -3.71
N LEU A 28 -13.29 1.90 -4.68
CA LEU A 28 -12.74 2.03 -6.03
C LEU A 28 -13.27 3.32 -6.69
N PRO A 29 -12.42 4.10 -7.36
CA PRO A 29 -12.86 5.27 -8.13
C PRO A 29 -13.78 4.83 -9.26
N ALA A 30 -14.67 5.73 -9.68
CA ALA A 30 -15.63 5.45 -10.75
C ALA A 30 -14.89 5.11 -12.06
N PRO A 31 -15.45 4.23 -12.92
CA PRO A 31 -14.86 3.94 -14.23
C PRO A 31 -14.67 5.24 -15.04
N GLY A 32 -13.42 5.56 -15.39
CA GLY A 32 -13.06 6.78 -16.13
C GLY A 32 -12.35 7.86 -15.30
N GLU A 33 -12.35 7.75 -13.97
CA GLU A 33 -11.54 8.60 -13.08
C GLU A 33 -10.20 7.91 -12.78
N GLY A 34 -9.09 8.49 -13.27
CA GLY A 34 -7.71 8.18 -12.86
C GLY A 34 -7.33 6.69 -12.85
N SER A 35 -7.06 6.12 -14.03
CA SER A 35 -6.61 4.72 -14.16
C SER A 35 -5.46 4.34 -13.21
N GLY A 36 -4.47 5.23 -13.06
CA GLY A 36 -3.35 5.01 -12.14
C GLY A 36 -3.76 4.92 -10.67
N LEU A 37 -4.71 5.74 -10.20
CA LEU A 37 -5.20 5.67 -8.82
C LEU A 37 -5.92 4.34 -8.57
N ARG A 38 -6.76 3.91 -9.51
CA ARG A 38 -7.46 2.63 -9.42
C ARG A 38 -6.48 1.46 -9.30
N ASP A 39 -5.42 1.46 -10.09
CA ASP A 39 -4.39 0.42 -10.07
C ASP A 39 -3.68 0.37 -8.71
N MET A 40 -3.35 1.53 -8.13
CA MET A 40 -2.74 1.59 -6.79
C MET A 40 -3.68 1.06 -5.71
N ILE A 41 -4.97 1.40 -5.77
CA ILE A 41 -5.96 0.92 -4.79
C ILE A 41 -6.10 -0.59 -4.85
N LEU A 42 -6.09 -1.17 -6.05
CA LEU A 42 -6.14 -2.62 -6.22
C LEU A 42 -4.87 -3.31 -5.70
N LEU A 43 -3.74 -2.61 -5.68
CA LEU A 43 -2.46 -3.11 -5.19
C LEU A 43 -2.31 -3.03 -3.66
N LEU A 44 -2.99 -2.07 -3.02
CA LEU A 44 -2.87 -1.82 -1.58
C LEU A 44 -3.12 -3.05 -0.68
N PRO A 45 -4.13 -3.92 -0.90
CA PRO A 45 -4.36 -5.07 -0.03
C PRO A 45 -3.18 -6.03 0.01
N ASP A 46 -2.57 -6.31 -1.15
CA ASP A 46 -1.44 -7.21 -1.26
C ASP A 46 -0.19 -6.62 -0.59
N LEU A 47 0.03 -5.31 -0.76
CA LEU A 47 1.12 -4.58 -0.12
C LEU A 47 0.97 -4.51 1.41
N THR A 48 -0.27 -4.38 1.90
CA THR A 48 -0.53 -4.37 3.34
C THR A 48 -0.34 -5.77 3.94
N ILE A 49 -0.70 -6.83 3.22
CA ILE A 49 -0.41 -8.21 3.62
C ILE A 49 1.10 -8.46 3.66
N LEU A 50 1.86 -7.97 2.68
CA LEU A 50 3.31 -8.04 2.68
C LEU A 50 3.89 -7.41 3.97
N MET A 51 3.43 -6.21 4.34
CA MET A 51 3.83 -5.56 5.60
C MET A 51 3.50 -6.43 6.82
N PHE A 52 2.29 -7.01 6.85
CA PHE A 52 1.85 -7.86 7.95
C PHE A 52 2.67 -9.15 8.09
N ARG A 53 3.08 -9.75 6.97
CA ARG A 53 3.95 -10.94 6.96
C ARG A 53 5.37 -10.60 7.38
N LEU A 54 5.93 -9.50 6.88
CA LEU A 54 7.25 -9.01 7.28
C LEU A 54 7.32 -8.68 8.78
N LEU A 55 6.23 -8.18 9.36
CA LEU A 55 6.14 -7.94 10.81
C LEU A 55 6.43 -9.20 11.64
N ARG A 56 6.12 -10.38 11.10
CA ARG A 56 6.22 -11.69 11.77
C ARG A 56 7.51 -12.45 11.46
N ASP A 57 8.35 -11.95 10.55
CA ASP A 57 9.60 -12.62 10.18
C ASP A 57 10.74 -12.19 11.12
N ASP A 58 11.44 -13.15 11.72
CA ASP A 58 12.52 -12.89 12.68
C ASP A 58 13.77 -12.26 12.05
N ARG A 59 13.91 -12.33 10.71
CA ARG A 59 14.99 -11.68 9.96
C ARG A 59 14.77 -10.17 9.80
N VAL A 60 13.57 -9.67 10.12
CA VAL A 60 13.26 -8.23 10.07
C VAL A 60 13.61 -7.58 11.40
N ALA A 61 14.39 -6.50 11.36
CA ALA A 61 14.82 -5.79 12.56
C ALA A 61 13.64 -5.17 13.31
N VAL A 62 13.74 -5.03 14.64
CA VAL A 62 12.66 -4.49 15.49
C VAL A 62 12.24 -3.09 15.07
N GLY A 63 13.19 -2.24 14.65
CA GLY A 63 12.89 -0.90 14.13
C GLY A 63 12.01 -0.96 12.88
N ASP A 64 12.34 -1.84 11.93
CA ASP A 64 11.56 -2.02 10.71
C ASP A 64 10.18 -2.63 10.99
N LYS A 65 10.10 -3.56 11.95
CA LYS A 65 8.82 -4.07 12.47
C LYS A 65 7.95 -2.96 13.06
N ALA A 66 8.53 -2.04 13.81
CA ALA A 66 7.78 -0.90 14.36
C ALA A 66 7.22 -0.01 13.24
N ILE A 67 7.99 0.25 12.17
CA ILE A 67 7.52 1.02 11.02
C ILE A 67 6.40 0.27 10.28
N ALA A 68 6.56 -1.03 10.04
CA ALA A 68 5.50 -1.86 9.44
C ALA A 68 4.22 -1.82 10.28
N LEU A 69 4.34 -1.94 11.61
CA LEU A 69 3.22 -1.89 12.53
C LEU A 69 2.50 -0.53 12.49
N LEU A 70 3.25 0.58 12.44
CA LEU A 70 2.69 1.92 12.31
C LEU A 70 1.93 2.09 10.99
N GLY A 71 2.51 1.66 9.87
CA GLY A 71 1.85 1.74 8.56
C GLY A 71 0.58 0.88 8.50
N ILE A 72 0.62 -0.35 9.03
CA ILE A 72 -0.58 -1.21 9.13
C ILE A 72 -1.63 -0.58 10.05
N GLY A 73 -1.20 -0.06 11.19
CA GLY A 73 -2.07 0.59 12.17
C GLY A 73 -2.79 1.80 11.57
N TYR A 74 -2.10 2.54 10.68
CA TYR A 74 -2.69 3.64 9.93
C TYR A 74 -3.80 3.15 8.99
N VAL A 75 -3.49 2.23 8.09
CA VAL A 75 -4.45 1.66 7.10
C VAL A 75 -5.69 1.06 7.76
N LEU A 76 -5.52 0.46 8.95
CA LEU A 76 -6.62 -0.15 9.69
C LEU A 76 -7.32 0.80 10.66
N SER A 77 -6.80 2.00 10.86
CA SER A 77 -7.30 2.93 11.87
C SER A 77 -8.80 3.21 11.63
N PRO A 78 -9.65 3.13 12.66
CA PRO A 78 -11.01 3.65 12.59
C PRO A 78 -11.04 5.18 12.69
N ILE A 79 -9.94 5.77 13.16
CA ILE A 79 -9.73 7.20 13.31
C ILE A 79 -8.79 7.60 12.18
N ASP A 80 -9.31 7.76 10.97
CA ASP A 80 -8.56 8.48 9.95
C ASP A 80 -8.41 9.91 10.46
N VAL A 81 -7.18 10.41 10.53
CA VAL A 81 -6.91 11.80 10.96
C VAL A 81 -7.53 12.79 9.96
N MET A 82 -7.83 12.31 8.74
CA MET A 82 -8.60 13.01 7.72
C MET A 82 -10.04 12.48 7.69
N PRO A 83 -11.03 13.22 8.21
CA PRO A 83 -12.42 12.79 8.11
C PRO A 83 -12.80 12.71 6.63
N GLU A 84 -13.17 11.51 6.16
CA GLU A 84 -13.68 11.28 4.79
C GLU A 84 -14.84 12.23 4.46
N LEU A 85 -15.61 12.65 5.47
CA LEU A 85 -16.69 13.64 5.37
C LEU A 85 -16.22 15.03 4.91
N ILE A 86 -14.95 15.39 5.14
CA ILE A 86 -14.40 16.73 4.86
C ILE A 86 -13.59 16.75 3.57
N PHE A 87 -12.86 15.68 3.25
CA PHE A 87 -11.85 15.67 2.18
C PHE A 87 -12.24 14.88 0.90
N GLY A 88 -13.35 14.14 0.90
CA GLY A 88 -13.79 13.38 -0.27
C GLY A 88 -12.75 12.33 -0.71
N PRO A 89 -12.52 12.09 -2.02
CA PRO A 89 -11.57 11.08 -2.53
C PRO A 89 -10.10 11.28 -2.09
N LEU A 90 -9.78 12.38 -1.42
CA LEU A 90 -8.42 12.71 -0.98
C LEU A 90 -7.95 11.88 0.22
N GLY A 91 -8.85 11.31 1.04
CA GLY A 91 -8.46 10.49 2.20
C GLY A 91 -7.64 9.26 1.80
N LEU A 92 -8.00 8.62 0.69
CA LEU A 92 -7.33 7.42 0.17
C LEU A 92 -5.91 7.69 -0.35
N LEU A 93 -5.65 8.92 -0.78
CA LEU A 93 -4.32 9.30 -1.25
C LEU A 93 -3.31 9.29 -0.10
N ASP A 94 -3.74 9.64 1.11
CA ASP A 94 -2.89 9.65 2.28
C ASP A 94 -2.46 8.22 2.69
N ASP A 95 -3.41 7.27 2.69
CA ASP A 95 -3.11 5.85 2.94
C ASP A 95 -2.07 5.31 1.95
N ILE A 96 -2.21 5.65 0.66
CA ILE A 96 -1.24 5.24 -0.37
C ILE A 96 0.14 5.81 -0.07
N LEU A 97 0.24 7.07 0.34
CA LEU A 97 1.52 7.69 0.69
C LEU A 97 2.16 6.99 1.90
N VAL A 98 1.36 6.66 2.93
CA VAL A 98 1.85 5.95 4.13
C VAL A 98 2.33 4.55 3.79
N VAL A 99 1.58 3.79 2.99
CA VAL A 99 1.97 2.45 2.55
C VAL A 99 3.22 2.51 1.67
N ALA A 100 3.29 3.47 0.74
CA ALA A 100 4.46 3.68 -0.12
C ALA A 100 5.72 4.01 0.70
N ALA A 101 5.62 4.98 1.61
CA ALA A 101 6.74 5.37 2.47
C ALA A 101 7.20 4.23 3.37
N THR A 102 6.26 3.49 3.96
CA THR A 102 6.56 2.34 4.82
C THR A 102 7.27 1.25 4.03
N LEU A 103 6.72 0.84 2.88
CA LEU A 103 7.31 -0.22 2.07
C LEU A 103 8.64 0.18 1.47
N SER A 104 8.78 1.42 0.99
CA SER A 104 10.07 1.95 0.54
C SER A 104 11.12 1.84 1.65
N ARG A 105 10.77 2.20 2.90
CA ARG A 105 11.69 2.04 4.03
C ARG A 105 12.01 0.57 4.31
N LEU A 106 11.03 -0.33 4.24
CA LEU A 106 11.22 -1.77 4.47
C LEU A 106 12.10 -2.41 3.39
N VAL A 107 11.84 -2.20 2.10
CA VAL A 107 12.63 -2.82 1.02
C VAL A 107 14.07 -2.31 0.98
N ASN A 108 14.34 -1.13 1.53
CA ASN A 108 15.69 -0.59 1.67
C ASN A 108 16.49 -1.19 2.84
N HIS A 109 15.84 -1.89 3.79
CA HIS A 109 16.48 -2.40 5.01
C HIS A 109 16.31 -3.91 5.23
N VAL A 110 15.31 -4.51 4.58
CA VAL A 110 15.05 -5.94 4.60
C VAL A 110 15.63 -6.56 3.33
N HIS A 111 16.31 -7.70 3.48
CA HIS A 111 16.89 -8.40 2.34
C HIS A 111 15.81 -8.73 1.28
N PRO A 112 16.06 -8.48 -0.02
CA PRO A 112 15.07 -8.67 -1.09
C PRO A 112 14.39 -10.04 -1.09
N ASP A 113 15.14 -11.11 -0.81
CA ASP A 113 14.60 -12.47 -0.80
C ASP A 113 13.60 -12.70 0.34
N VAL A 114 13.75 -11.98 1.46
CA VAL A 114 12.76 -12.02 2.55
C VAL A 114 11.48 -11.33 2.09
N VAL A 115 11.59 -10.19 1.42
CA VAL A 115 10.44 -9.46 0.88
C VAL A 115 9.68 -10.32 -0.13
N ARG A 116 10.40 -10.92 -1.10
CA ARG A 116 9.79 -11.80 -2.12
C ARG A 116 9.15 -13.06 -1.53
N ALA A 117 9.77 -13.65 -0.50
CA ALA A 117 9.23 -14.84 0.15
C ALA A 117 7.85 -14.60 0.82
N HIS A 118 7.55 -13.35 1.16
CA HIS A 118 6.28 -12.97 1.81
C HIS A 118 5.26 -12.35 0.86
N TRP A 119 5.62 -12.14 -0.40
CA TRP A 119 4.74 -11.51 -1.40
C TRP A 119 3.60 -12.43 -1.81
N SER A 120 2.37 -11.90 -1.78
CA SER A 120 1.14 -12.61 -2.14
C SER A 120 0.47 -12.10 -3.41
N GLY A 121 0.95 -10.98 -3.96
CA GLY A 121 0.37 -10.34 -5.13
C GLY A 121 0.94 -10.87 -6.45
N GLN A 122 0.45 -10.33 -7.56
CA GLN A 122 0.92 -10.70 -8.89
C GLN A 122 2.22 -9.97 -9.26
N GLY A 123 3.13 -10.67 -9.95
CA GLY A 123 4.43 -10.13 -10.36
C GLY A 123 5.47 -10.13 -9.24
N ASP A 124 6.55 -9.37 -9.41
CA ASP A 124 7.60 -9.23 -8.40
C ASP A 124 7.21 -8.19 -7.33
N ALA A 125 7.58 -8.49 -6.09
CA ALA A 125 7.26 -7.67 -4.93
C ALA A 125 7.93 -6.29 -4.98
N LEU A 126 9.19 -6.22 -5.41
CA LEU A 126 9.93 -4.96 -5.49
C LEU A 126 9.38 -4.10 -6.61
N ASP A 127 9.02 -4.70 -7.75
CA ASP A 127 8.36 -3.97 -8.85
C ASP A 127 7.01 -3.38 -8.40
N ALA A 128 6.24 -4.11 -7.58
CA ALA A 128 5.01 -3.59 -7.00
C ALA A 128 5.28 -2.40 -6.06
N VAL A 129 6.28 -2.50 -5.17
CA VAL A 129 6.67 -1.42 -4.25
C VAL A 129 7.20 -0.19 -5.01
N GLN A 130 8.01 -0.40 -6.06
CA GLN A 130 8.53 0.67 -6.90
C GLN A 130 7.43 1.38 -7.66
N ARG A 131 6.46 0.65 -8.24
CA ARG A 131 5.28 1.24 -8.89
C ARG A 131 4.47 2.11 -7.94
N LEU A 132 4.21 1.62 -6.73
CA LEU A 132 3.50 2.39 -5.71
C LEU A 132 4.28 3.64 -5.32
N SER A 133 5.58 3.49 -5.05
CA SER A 133 6.44 4.58 -4.58
C SER A 133 6.61 5.67 -5.64
N GLY A 134 6.83 5.31 -6.90
CA GLY A 134 6.92 6.27 -7.99
C GLY A 134 5.61 7.02 -8.20
N TRP A 135 4.48 6.31 -8.18
CA TRP A 135 3.17 6.96 -8.26
C TRP A 135 2.94 7.93 -7.09
N ALA A 136 3.30 7.53 -5.86
CA ALA A 136 3.19 8.37 -4.67
C ALA A 136 4.05 9.64 -4.77
N GLU A 137 5.28 9.52 -5.26
CA GLU A 137 6.20 10.63 -5.49
C GLU A 137 5.68 11.62 -6.54
N ASP A 138 5.11 11.12 -7.63
CA ASP A 138 4.47 11.94 -8.66
C ASP A 138 3.27 12.73 -8.08
N GLN A 139 2.42 12.08 -7.29
CA GLN A 139 1.29 12.75 -6.64
C GLN A 139 1.76 13.82 -5.64
N PHE A 140 2.79 13.51 -4.85
CA PHE A 140 3.35 14.43 -3.87
C PHE A 140 3.96 15.67 -4.55
N THR A 141 4.81 15.46 -5.56
CA THR A 141 5.46 16.52 -6.32
C THR A 141 4.46 17.41 -7.06
N GLY A 142 3.46 16.80 -7.70
CA GLY A 142 2.40 17.53 -8.40
C GLY A 142 1.57 18.41 -7.46
N ARG A 143 1.23 17.91 -6.27
CA ARG A 143 0.49 18.68 -5.25
C ARG A 143 1.29 19.84 -4.69
N ILE A 144 2.56 19.61 -4.36
CA ILE A 144 3.46 20.65 -3.87
C ILE A 144 3.65 21.74 -4.92
N GLY A 145 3.93 21.37 -6.17
CA GLY A 145 4.06 22.31 -7.27
C GLY A 145 2.78 23.15 -7.48
N GLY A 146 1.61 22.51 -7.39
CA GLY A 146 0.32 23.20 -7.47
C GLY A 146 0.10 24.21 -6.33
N LEU A 147 0.50 23.86 -5.10
CA LEU A 147 0.44 24.77 -3.95
C LEU A 147 1.37 25.97 -4.13
N PHE A 148 2.62 25.75 -4.55
CA PHE A 148 3.58 26.84 -4.81
C PHE A 148 3.05 27.80 -5.87
N LYS A 149 2.48 27.27 -6.97
CA LYS A 149 1.91 28.11 -8.03
C LYS A 149 0.75 28.99 -7.55
N ARG A 150 -0.03 28.52 -6.55
CA ARG A 150 -1.15 29.28 -5.96
C ARG A 150 -0.72 30.30 -4.91
N LEU A 151 0.47 30.14 -4.34
CA LEU A 151 1.02 31.07 -3.33
C LEU A 151 1.93 32.14 -3.95
N LEU A 152 2.58 31.83 -5.07
CA LEU A 152 3.51 32.72 -5.77
C LEU A 152 2.91 33.39 -7.02
N GLY A 153 1.66 33.09 -7.37
CA GLY A 153 0.91 33.71 -8.47
C GLY A 153 -0.33 34.41 -7.94
#